data_AF-A0A959WLL5-F1
#
_entry.id   AF-A0A959WLL5-F1
#
_cell.length_a   1.000
_cell.length_b   1.000
_cell.length_c   1.000
_cell.angle_alpha   90.00
_cell.angle_beta   90.00
_cell.angle_gamma   90.00
#
_symmetry.space_group_name_H-M   'P 1'
#
loop_
_entity.id
_entity.type
_entity.pdbx_description
1 polymer ?
#
loop_
_entity_poly.entity_id
_entity_poly.type
_entity_poly.pdbx_seq_one_letter_code
_entity_poly.pdbx_strand_id
1 'polypeptide(L)'
;MRRADAEALGIHLPVLPTIVLGGLPGDPRWAAELHAIGLDVVCSGAPADTPETFAAAVAAAGGRPVKAIAGSVEDLVFAGARLIEYDGGPVPGAYVVDDHERAVAVVDGASPEIEDPNTVARRVVDAVADVPPSQLWVTCTPGLHMLPADTARAKLRALCESAFQARMAIAKIQFELE
;
A
#
# COMPACT_ATOMS: atom_id res chain seq x y z
N MET A 1 7.07 -6.37 11.17
CA MET A 1 7.15 -7.84 10.95
C MET A 1 7.84 -8.07 9.59
N ARG A 2 8.39 -9.24 9.23
CA ARG A 2 9.29 -9.35 8.04
C ARG A 2 8.54 -9.95 6.85
N ARG A 3 8.96 -9.66 5.62
CA ARG A 3 8.42 -10.21 4.36
C ARG A 3 8.08 -11.72 4.39
N ALA A 4 8.87 -12.52 5.11
CA ALA A 4 8.62 -13.94 5.31
C ALA A 4 7.26 -14.25 5.96
N ASP A 5 6.76 -13.38 6.82
CA ASP A 5 5.47 -13.51 7.50
C ASP A 5 4.32 -13.29 6.51
N ALA A 6 4.46 -12.32 5.59
CA ALA A 6 3.53 -12.15 4.49
C ALA A 6 3.56 -13.36 3.54
N GLU A 7 4.75 -13.86 3.19
CA GLU A 7 4.91 -15.04 2.33
C GLU A 7 4.33 -16.32 2.96
N ALA A 8 4.45 -16.49 4.27
CA ALA A 8 3.83 -17.61 5.00
C ALA A 8 2.29 -17.58 4.93
N LEU A 9 1.70 -16.41 4.68
CA LEU A 9 0.27 -16.22 4.44
C LEU A 9 -0.09 -16.30 2.95
N GLY A 10 0.85 -16.62 2.07
CA GLY A 10 0.66 -16.67 0.62
C GLY A 10 0.65 -15.29 -0.05
N ILE A 11 1.10 -14.24 0.65
CA ILE A 11 1.16 -12.88 0.12
C ILE A 11 2.56 -12.65 -0.47
N HIS A 12 2.62 -12.59 -1.80
CA HIS A 12 3.87 -12.31 -2.51
C HIS A 12 3.94 -10.83 -2.89
N LEU A 13 4.93 -10.13 -2.35
CA LEU A 13 5.13 -8.70 -2.59
C LEU A 13 6.40 -8.45 -3.42
N PRO A 14 6.40 -7.45 -4.31
CA PRO A 14 7.65 -7.00 -4.92
C PRO A 14 8.56 -6.34 -3.86
N VAL A 15 9.78 -6.01 -4.26
CA VAL A 15 10.62 -5.08 -3.49
C VAL A 15 9.96 -3.69 -3.51
N LEU A 16 10.05 -2.94 -2.40
CA LEU A 16 9.40 -1.64 -2.25
C LEU A 16 7.89 -1.67 -2.57
N PRO A 17 7.10 -2.58 -1.97
CA PRO A 17 5.67 -2.67 -2.27
C PRO A 17 4.95 -1.37 -1.97
N THR A 18 4.05 -0.98 -2.87
CA THR A 18 3.18 0.18 -2.71
C THR A 18 1.90 -0.20 -1.97
N ILE A 19 1.49 0.67 -1.05
CA ILE A 19 0.29 0.49 -0.23
C ILE A 19 -0.33 1.85 0.10
N VAL A 20 -1.65 1.87 0.29
CA VAL A 20 -2.36 3.03 0.83
C VAL A 20 -2.78 2.73 2.26
N LEU A 21 -2.49 3.66 3.17
CA LEU A 21 -2.94 3.61 4.56
C LEU A 21 -4.17 4.51 4.74
N GLY A 22 -5.12 4.04 5.55
CA GLY A 22 -6.41 4.69 5.75
C GLY A 22 -7.36 4.62 4.55
N GLY A 23 -8.53 5.25 4.71
CA GLY A 23 -9.57 5.31 3.68
C GLY A 23 -9.23 6.21 2.50
N LEU A 24 -10.04 6.11 1.45
CA LEU A 24 -9.98 6.91 0.23
C LEU A 24 -11.28 7.70 0.04
N PRO A 25 -11.27 8.78 -0.76
CA PRO A 25 -12.46 9.61 -0.92
C PRO A 25 -13.55 8.88 -1.72
N GLY A 26 -14.81 9.15 -1.38
CA GLY A 26 -15.97 8.61 -2.09
C GLY A 26 -16.32 7.17 -1.70
N ASP A 27 -16.91 6.43 -2.65
CA ASP A 27 -17.44 5.09 -2.41
C ASP A 27 -16.32 4.03 -2.28
N PRO A 28 -16.53 2.95 -1.48
CA PRO A 28 -15.54 1.90 -1.23
C PRO A 28 -15.42 0.90 -2.40
N ARG A 29 -15.15 1.41 -3.60
CA ARG A 29 -15.00 0.63 -4.86
C ARG A 29 -13.68 0.92 -5.56
N TRP A 30 -12.64 1.24 -4.79
CA TRP A 30 -11.34 1.63 -5.33
C TRP A 30 -10.51 0.45 -5.85
N ALA A 31 -10.72 -0.77 -5.38
CA ALA A 31 -9.84 -1.91 -5.66
C ALA A 31 -9.55 -2.15 -7.15
N ALA A 32 -10.57 -2.10 -8.03
CA ALA A 32 -10.38 -2.25 -9.47
C ALA A 32 -9.51 -1.14 -10.06
N GLU A 33 -9.70 0.09 -9.58
CA GLU A 33 -8.97 1.25 -10.04
C GLU A 33 -7.52 1.23 -9.54
N LEU A 34 -7.29 0.89 -8.27
CA LEU A 34 -5.97 0.73 -7.69
C LEU A 34 -5.17 -0.35 -8.42
N HIS A 35 -5.83 -1.47 -8.75
CA HIS A 35 -5.25 -2.50 -9.60
C HIS A 35 -4.84 -1.92 -10.96
N ALA A 36 -5.73 -1.18 -11.64
CA ALA A 36 -5.44 -0.59 -12.94
C ALA A 36 -4.31 0.44 -12.92
N ILE A 37 -4.15 1.19 -11.82
CA ILE A 37 -3.05 2.14 -11.60
C ILE A 37 -1.72 1.43 -11.34
N GLY A 38 -1.77 0.19 -10.87
CA GLY A 38 -0.59 -0.63 -10.61
C GLY A 38 -0.18 -0.71 -9.14
N LEU A 39 -1.05 -0.34 -8.20
CA LEU A 39 -0.79 -0.42 -6.76
C LEU A 39 -0.62 -1.87 -6.29
N ASP A 40 0.48 -2.22 -5.64
CA ASP A 40 0.84 -3.62 -5.35
C ASP A 40 -0.12 -4.28 -4.36
N VAL A 41 -0.53 -3.53 -3.34
CA VAL A 41 -1.57 -3.92 -2.39
C VAL A 41 -2.77 -3.00 -2.54
N VAL A 42 -3.92 -3.55 -2.91
CA VAL A 42 -5.15 -2.77 -3.11
C VAL A 42 -6.04 -2.78 -1.86
N CYS A 43 -7.01 -1.87 -1.80
CA CYS A 43 -8.01 -1.81 -0.73
C CYS A 43 -9.38 -1.42 -1.30
N SER A 44 -10.44 -1.55 -0.49
CA SER A 44 -11.78 -1.07 -0.88
C SER A 44 -11.84 0.46 -0.97
N GLY A 45 -11.04 1.15 -0.14
CA GLY A 45 -11.11 2.60 0.10
C GLY A 45 -12.04 2.98 1.25
N ALA A 46 -12.73 2.03 1.89
CA ALA A 46 -13.55 2.30 3.07
C ALA A 46 -12.69 2.81 4.24
N PRO A 47 -13.19 3.71 5.11
CA PRO A 47 -12.49 4.09 6.33
C PRO A 47 -12.43 2.95 7.36
N ALA A 48 -13.31 1.95 7.23
CA ALA A 48 -13.29 0.67 7.91
C ALA A 48 -14.05 -0.34 7.04
N ASP A 49 -13.47 -1.53 6.84
CA ASP A 49 -14.08 -2.58 6.03
C ASP A 49 -15.07 -3.43 6.82
N THR A 50 -16.14 -3.81 6.14
CA THR A 50 -17.00 -4.95 6.52
C THR A 50 -16.61 -6.17 5.69
N PRO A 51 -17.07 -7.38 6.04
CA PRO A 51 -16.90 -8.57 5.18
C PRO A 51 -17.35 -8.34 3.73
N GLU A 52 -18.43 -7.59 3.52
CA GLU A 52 -18.98 -7.31 2.19
C GLU A 52 -18.09 -6.36 1.39
N THR A 53 -17.60 -5.27 1.99
CA THR A 53 -16.67 -4.35 1.29
C THR A 53 -15.35 -5.03 0.99
N PHE A 54 -14.85 -5.85 1.90
CA PHE A 54 -13.64 -6.65 1.69
C PHE A 54 -13.82 -7.66 0.55
N ALA A 55 -14.91 -8.44 0.56
CA ALA A 55 -15.19 -9.42 -0.49
C ALA A 55 -15.34 -8.75 -1.87
N ALA A 56 -15.99 -7.58 -1.93
CA ALA A 56 -16.09 -6.80 -3.16
C ALA A 56 -14.72 -6.32 -3.66
N ALA A 57 -13.84 -5.89 -2.75
CA ALA A 57 -12.47 -5.50 -3.09
C ALA A 57 -11.66 -6.69 -3.61
N VAL A 58 -11.75 -7.87 -2.98
CA VAL A 58 -11.10 -9.12 -3.45
C VAL A 58 -11.55 -9.49 -4.85
N ALA A 59 -12.86 -9.44 -5.12
CA ALA A 59 -13.40 -9.74 -6.45
C ALA A 59 -12.88 -8.77 -7.52
N ALA A 60 -12.60 -7.52 -7.16
CA ALA A 60 -12.09 -6.48 -8.04
C ALA A 60 -10.56 -6.42 -8.17
N ALA A 61 -9.82 -7.04 -7.25
CA ALA A 61 -8.36 -6.92 -7.13
C ALA A 61 -7.57 -7.64 -8.23
N GLY A 62 -8.20 -8.49 -9.02
CA GLY A 62 -7.54 -9.22 -10.12
C GLY A 62 -6.35 -10.08 -9.67
N GLY A 63 -6.42 -10.63 -8.45
CA GLY A 63 -5.36 -11.45 -7.86
C GLY A 63 -4.30 -10.67 -7.07
N ARG A 64 -4.37 -9.33 -7.01
CA ARG A 64 -3.51 -8.56 -6.12
C ARG A 64 -3.89 -8.78 -4.65
N PRO A 65 -2.92 -8.76 -3.71
CA PRO A 65 -3.22 -8.74 -2.29
C PRO A 65 -4.16 -7.59 -1.92
N VAL A 66 -5.13 -7.88 -1.06
CA VAL A 66 -6.10 -6.89 -0.56
C VAL A 66 -5.85 -6.62 0.92
N LYS A 67 -5.61 -5.35 1.25
CA LYS A 67 -5.57 -4.84 2.61
C LYS A 67 -6.97 -4.43 3.05
N ALA A 68 -7.42 -4.97 4.19
CA ALA A 68 -8.63 -4.49 4.88
C ALA A 68 -8.27 -3.44 5.93
N ILE A 69 -9.16 -2.49 6.21
CA ILE A 69 -9.04 -1.60 7.38
C ILE A 69 -9.98 -2.11 8.46
N ALA A 70 -9.44 -2.37 9.66
CA ALA A 70 -10.21 -3.03 10.70
C ALA A 70 -11.33 -2.16 11.28
N GLY A 71 -12.58 -2.49 10.97
CA GLY A 71 -13.74 -2.14 11.80
C GLY A 71 -14.03 -3.24 12.85
N SER A 72 -14.03 -4.50 12.39
CA SER A 72 -14.09 -5.71 13.21
C SER A 72 -13.05 -6.70 12.69
N VAL A 73 -11.98 -6.91 13.44
CA VAL A 73 -10.86 -7.78 13.03
C VAL A 73 -11.33 -9.23 12.84
N GLU A 74 -12.12 -9.73 13.77
CA GLU A 74 -12.58 -11.13 13.77
C GLU A 74 -13.43 -11.42 12.52
N ASP A 75 -14.36 -10.53 12.19
CA ASP A 75 -15.22 -10.68 11.00
C ASP A 75 -14.40 -10.62 9.71
N LEU A 76 -13.41 -9.74 9.63
CA LEU A 76 -12.54 -9.62 8.46
C LEU A 76 -11.64 -10.86 8.28
N VAL A 77 -11.06 -11.39 9.37
CA VAL A 77 -10.27 -12.62 9.32
C VAL A 77 -11.14 -13.80 8.88
N PHE A 78 -12.36 -13.90 9.42
CA PHE A 78 -13.36 -14.90 9.03
C PHE A 78 -13.74 -14.78 7.55
N ALA A 79 -13.87 -13.54 7.04
CA ALA A 79 -14.10 -13.24 5.62
C ALA A 79 -12.88 -13.52 4.72
N GLY A 80 -11.75 -13.93 5.30
CA GLY A 80 -10.54 -14.31 4.55
C GLY A 80 -9.48 -13.21 4.45
N ALA A 81 -9.61 -12.09 5.16
CA ALA A 81 -8.55 -11.08 5.21
C ALA A 81 -7.26 -11.65 5.80
N ARG A 82 -6.15 -11.39 5.13
CA ARG A 82 -4.79 -11.80 5.54
C ARG A 82 -3.82 -10.63 5.66
N LEU A 83 -4.25 -9.44 5.25
CA LEU A 83 -3.52 -8.19 5.39
C LEU A 83 -4.48 -7.15 5.97
N ILE A 84 -4.21 -6.67 7.17
CA ILE A 84 -5.14 -5.85 7.94
C ILE A 84 -4.40 -4.64 8.48
N GLU A 85 -4.91 -3.45 8.21
CA GLU A 85 -4.50 -2.22 8.89
C GLU A 85 -5.23 -2.12 10.23
N TYR A 86 -4.47 -2.18 11.32
CA TYR A 86 -5.01 -2.27 12.68
C TYR A 86 -3.96 -1.95 13.76
N ASP A 87 -4.26 -1.00 14.63
CA ASP A 87 -3.33 -0.58 15.70
C ASP A 87 -3.56 -1.30 17.05
N GLY A 88 -4.46 -2.30 17.11
CA GLY A 88 -4.77 -3.03 18.35
C GLY A 88 -3.88 -4.24 18.63
N GLY A 89 -2.79 -4.40 17.87
CA GLY A 89 -1.79 -5.45 18.08
C GLY A 89 -1.94 -6.66 17.15
N PRO A 90 -1.25 -7.78 17.46
CA PRO A 90 -1.12 -8.90 16.54
C PRO A 90 -2.45 -9.64 16.33
N VAL A 91 -2.71 -10.03 15.09
CA VAL A 91 -3.91 -10.77 14.68
C VAL A 91 -3.51 -12.16 14.20
N PRO A 92 -3.93 -13.25 14.88
CA PRO A 92 -3.61 -14.61 14.43
C PRO A 92 -4.06 -14.88 13.00
N GLY A 93 -3.13 -15.31 12.15
CA GLY A 93 -3.41 -15.64 10.75
C GLY A 93 -3.52 -14.44 9.81
N ALA A 94 -3.15 -13.24 10.24
CA ALA A 94 -3.07 -12.06 9.39
C ALA A 94 -1.76 -11.29 9.59
N TYR A 95 -1.30 -10.64 8.52
CA TYR A 95 -0.27 -9.63 8.57
C TYR A 95 -0.90 -8.31 8.99
N VAL A 96 -0.42 -7.74 10.09
CA VAL A 96 -0.88 -6.46 10.60
C VAL A 96 0.00 -5.35 10.03
N VAL A 97 -0.64 -4.35 9.43
CA VAL A 97 -0.01 -3.09 9.02
C VAL A 97 -0.35 -2.06 10.09
N ASP A 98 0.66 -1.65 10.87
CA ASP A 98 0.55 -0.71 11.98
C ASP A 98 1.66 0.35 11.91
N ASP A 99 1.78 1.17 12.96
CA ASP A 99 2.80 2.22 13.08
C ASP A 99 4.24 1.69 13.30
N HIS A 100 4.41 0.39 13.53
CA HIS A 100 5.70 -0.27 13.67
C HIS A 100 6.26 -0.74 12.32
N GLU A 101 5.46 -0.71 11.26
CA GLU A 101 5.90 -1.02 9.91
C GLU A 101 6.82 0.07 9.36
N ARG A 102 7.89 -0.35 8.68
CA ARG A 102 8.80 0.59 8.02
C ARG A 102 8.16 1.04 6.72
N ALA A 103 7.67 2.27 6.70
CA ALA A 103 7.12 2.91 5.53
C ALA A 103 7.86 4.20 5.21
N VAL A 104 8.04 4.49 3.92
CA VAL A 104 8.44 5.81 3.43
C VAL A 104 7.22 6.47 2.80
N ALA A 105 6.72 7.50 3.48
CA ALA A 105 5.62 8.33 2.99
C ALA A 105 6.19 9.39 2.03
N VAL A 106 6.08 9.16 0.73
CA VAL A 106 6.76 9.98 -0.30
C VAL A 106 5.82 10.89 -1.09
N VAL A 107 4.51 10.66 -0.95
CA VAL A 107 3.42 11.46 -1.50
C VAL A 107 2.65 12.09 -0.33
N ASP A 108 2.42 13.40 -0.39
CA ASP A 108 1.68 14.12 0.64
C ASP A 108 0.17 14.00 0.38
N GLY A 109 -0.52 13.24 1.24
CA GLY A 109 -1.97 13.05 1.20
C GLY A 109 -2.78 14.27 1.66
N ALA A 110 -2.16 15.25 2.31
CA ALA A 110 -2.86 16.44 2.81
C ALA A 110 -2.78 17.64 1.84
N SER A 111 -1.85 17.62 0.90
CA SER A 111 -1.70 18.64 -0.14
C SER A 111 -2.46 18.26 -1.42
N PRO A 112 -3.13 19.18 -2.13
CA PRO A 112 -3.72 18.89 -3.43
C PRO A 112 -2.69 18.88 -4.58
N GLU A 113 -1.45 19.33 -4.35
CA GLU A 113 -0.39 19.39 -5.36
C GLU A 113 0.06 17.98 -5.76
N ILE A 114 0.14 17.70 -7.06
CA ILE A 114 0.58 16.40 -7.56
C ILE A 114 2.10 16.36 -7.64
N GLU A 115 2.69 15.35 -7.03
CA GLU A 115 4.13 15.17 -6.95
C GLU A 115 4.73 14.80 -8.32
N ASP A 116 5.94 15.32 -8.59
CA ASP A 116 6.77 14.88 -9.71
C ASP A 116 7.35 13.47 -9.41
N PRO A 117 7.09 12.46 -10.25
CA PRO A 117 7.53 11.10 -9.97
C PRO A 117 9.05 10.93 -9.84
N ASN A 118 9.85 11.71 -10.58
CA ASN A 118 11.32 11.62 -10.47
C ASN A 118 11.82 12.09 -9.10
N THR A 119 11.24 13.18 -8.60
CA THR A 119 11.55 13.72 -7.26
C THR A 119 11.17 12.71 -6.17
N VAL A 120 10.01 12.10 -6.29
CA VAL A 120 9.52 11.07 -5.35
C VAL A 120 10.39 9.81 -5.42
N ALA A 121 10.74 9.34 -6.62
CA ALA A 121 11.59 8.16 -6.81
C ALA A 121 12.97 8.34 -6.16
N ARG A 122 13.58 9.53 -6.27
CA ARG A 122 14.84 9.85 -5.57
C ARG A 122 14.69 9.74 -4.05
N ARG A 123 13.61 10.26 -3.47
CA ARG A 123 13.33 10.11 -2.03
C ARG A 123 13.21 8.64 -1.61
N VAL A 124 12.59 7.80 -2.44
CA VAL A 124 12.52 6.35 -2.19
C VAL A 124 13.92 5.71 -2.25
N VAL A 125 14.75 6.07 -3.23
CA VAL A 125 16.13 5.57 -3.35
C VAL A 125 16.99 6.00 -2.16
N ASP A 126 16.88 7.26 -1.73
CA ASP A 126 17.59 7.77 -0.56
C ASP A 126 17.16 7.02 0.71
N ALA A 127 15.86 6.72 0.85
CA ALA A 127 15.33 5.99 2.01
C ALA A 127 15.83 4.55 2.14
N VAL A 128 16.22 3.90 1.03
CA VAL A 128 16.78 2.53 1.09
C VAL A 128 18.27 2.49 1.43
N ALA A 129 18.94 3.63 1.58
CA ALA A 129 20.35 3.65 1.99
C ALA A 129 20.58 2.98 3.35
N ASP A 130 19.62 3.13 4.27
CA ASP A 130 19.71 2.62 5.65
C ASP A 130 18.77 1.44 5.94
N VAL A 131 17.90 1.08 4.99
CA VAL A 131 16.88 0.04 5.17
C VAL A 131 16.85 -0.89 3.97
N PRO A 132 16.91 -2.23 4.16
CA PRO A 132 16.77 -3.17 3.06
C PRO A 132 15.48 -2.89 2.27
N PRO A 133 15.54 -2.73 0.93
CA PRO A 133 14.37 -2.45 0.09
C PRO A 133 13.21 -3.43 0.26
N SER A 134 13.49 -4.67 0.68
CA SER A 134 12.49 -5.72 0.94
C SER A 134 11.71 -5.54 2.25
N GLN A 135 12.10 -4.58 3.10
CA GLN A 135 11.47 -4.28 4.38
C GLN A 135 10.75 -2.93 4.39
N LEU A 136 10.72 -2.20 3.28
CA LEU A 136 10.21 -0.84 3.21
C LEU A 136 8.94 -0.78 2.34
N TRP A 137 7.85 -0.29 2.92
CA TRP A 137 6.63 0.08 2.19
C TRP A 137 6.77 1.46 1.58
N VAL A 138 6.25 1.67 0.37
CA VAL A 138 6.15 2.99 -0.26
C VAL A 138 4.69 3.44 -0.20
N THR A 139 4.43 4.57 0.45
CA THR A 139 3.06 5.00 0.75
C THR A 139 2.89 6.52 0.69
N CYS A 140 1.67 6.98 0.99
CA CYS A 140 1.32 8.38 1.14
C CYS A 140 1.25 8.75 2.63
N THR A 141 1.42 10.03 2.97
CA THR A 141 1.02 10.53 4.28
C THR A 141 -0.51 10.45 4.45
N PRO A 142 -1.03 10.48 5.70
CA PRO A 142 -2.47 10.57 5.93
C PRO A 142 -3.11 11.77 5.22
N GLY A 143 -4.39 11.65 4.88
CA GLY A 143 -5.20 12.77 4.36
C GLY A 143 -5.83 12.56 2.98
N LEU A 144 -5.48 11.50 2.26
CA LEU A 144 -6.02 11.25 0.90
C LEU A 144 -7.56 11.25 0.84
N HIS A 145 -8.24 10.74 1.88
CA HIS A 145 -9.71 10.75 2.00
C HIS A 145 -10.33 12.14 2.03
N MET A 146 -9.55 13.19 2.33
CA MET A 146 -9.99 14.58 2.35
C MET A 146 -9.84 15.27 0.99
N LEU A 147 -9.15 14.64 0.03
CA LEU A 147 -8.93 15.20 -1.30
C LEU A 147 -10.08 14.83 -2.26
N PRO A 148 -10.29 15.58 -3.34
CA PRO A 148 -11.14 15.12 -4.44
C PRO A 148 -10.65 13.80 -5.02
N ALA A 149 -11.56 12.91 -5.43
CA ALA A 149 -11.22 11.59 -5.95
C ALA A 149 -10.24 11.65 -7.14
N ASP A 150 -10.39 12.63 -8.03
CA ASP A 150 -9.48 12.81 -9.18
C ASP A 150 -8.07 13.20 -8.74
N THR A 151 -7.95 14.02 -7.69
CA THR A 151 -6.66 14.38 -7.09
C THR A 151 -6.01 13.18 -6.42
N ALA A 152 -6.76 12.42 -5.60
CA ALA A 152 -6.27 11.19 -4.98
C ALA A 152 -5.79 10.18 -6.04
N ARG A 153 -6.55 10.00 -7.12
CA ARG A 153 -6.16 9.17 -8.26
C ARG A 153 -4.84 9.60 -8.89
N ALA A 154 -4.67 10.90 -9.15
CA ALA A 154 -3.44 11.43 -9.74
C ALA A 154 -2.22 11.21 -8.83
N LYS A 155 -2.39 11.39 -7.52
CA LYS A 155 -1.36 11.09 -6.53
C LYS A 155 -0.98 9.63 -6.45
N LEU A 156 -1.96 8.73 -6.47
CA LEU A 156 -1.71 7.29 -6.45
C LEU A 156 -1.00 6.81 -7.72
N ARG A 157 -1.26 7.44 -8.87
CA ARG A 157 -0.47 7.22 -10.10
C ARG A 157 0.98 7.68 -9.91
N ALA A 158 1.19 8.88 -9.35
CA ALA A 158 2.53 9.37 -9.05
C ALA A 158 3.28 8.41 -8.10
N LEU A 159 2.61 7.91 -7.05
CA LEU A 159 3.17 6.92 -6.12
C LEU A 159 3.66 5.66 -6.85
N CYS A 160 2.80 5.06 -7.68
CA CYS A 160 3.11 3.81 -8.37
C CYS A 160 4.24 3.98 -9.41
N GLU A 161 4.20 5.06 -10.18
CA GLU A 161 5.24 5.40 -11.14
C GLU A 161 6.58 5.63 -10.44
N SER A 162 6.59 6.36 -9.33
CA SER A 162 7.80 6.63 -8.56
C SER A 162 8.40 5.36 -7.95
N ALA A 163 7.57 4.46 -7.42
CA ALA A 163 8.01 3.18 -6.90
C ALA A 163 8.61 2.30 -8.01
N PHE A 164 8.00 2.28 -9.20
CA PHE A 164 8.55 1.59 -10.36
C PHE A 164 9.94 2.15 -10.76
N GLN A 165 10.06 3.47 -10.88
CA GLN A 165 11.33 4.13 -11.19
C GLN A 165 12.41 3.86 -10.14
N ALA A 166 12.05 3.90 -8.85
CA ALA A 166 12.96 3.61 -7.75
C ALA A 166 13.47 2.16 -7.82
N ARG A 167 12.60 1.18 -8.11
CA ARG A 167 13.01 -0.23 -8.29
C ARG A 167 14.01 -0.38 -9.44
N MET A 168 13.80 0.31 -10.56
CA MET A 168 14.74 0.29 -11.69
C MET A 168 16.08 0.92 -11.34
N ALA A 169 16.08 2.05 -10.61
CA ALA A 169 17.31 2.70 -10.16
C ALA A 169 18.11 1.81 -9.20
N ILE A 170 17.45 1.18 -8.24
CA ILE A 170 18.09 0.26 -7.28
C ILE A 170 18.67 -0.95 -7.99
N ALA A 171 17.91 -1.57 -8.89
CA ALA A 171 18.40 -2.70 -9.68
C ALA A 171 19.67 -2.33 -10.46
N LYS A 172 19.68 -1.15 -11.11
CA LYS A 172 20.85 -0.64 -11.82
C LYS A 172 22.07 -0.47 -10.91
N ILE A 173 21.89 0.16 -9.74
CA ILE A 173 22.97 0.37 -8.76
C ILE A 173 23.56 -0.98 -8.32
N GLN A 174 22.72 -2.00 -8.10
CA GLN A 174 23.18 -3.33 -7.72
C GLN A 174 24.04 -3.97 -8.81
N PHE A 175 23.64 -3.87 -10.08
CA PHE A 175 24.43 -4.39 -11.20
C PHE A 175 25.76 -3.66 -11.44
N GLU A 176 25.86 -2.38 -11.09
CA GLU A 176 27.10 -1.59 -11.28
C GLU A 176 28.13 -1.79 -10.15
N LEU A 177 27.71 -2.37 -9.03
CA LEU A 177 28.57 -2.65 -7.87
C LEU A 177 29.15 -4.07 -7.85
N GLU A 178 28.69 -4.95 -8.74
CA GLU A 178 29.20 -6.31 -8.98
C GLU A 178 30.29 -6.35 -10.06
#